data_AF-A0A933AN00-F1
#
_entry.id   AF-A0A933AN00-F1
#
_cell.length_a   1.000
_cell.length_b   1.000
_cell.length_c   1.000
_cell.angle_alpha   90.00
_cell.angle_beta   90.00
_cell.angle_gamma   90.00
#
_symmetry.space_group_name_H-M   'P 1'
#
loop_
_entity.id
_entity.type
_entity.pdbx_description
1 polymer ?
#
loop_
_entity_poly.entity_id
_entity_poly.type
_entity_poly.pdbx_seq_one_letter_code
_entity_poly.pdbx_strand_id
1 'polypeptide(L)'
;MLTHTPTPPLQGPASQLRQEYESWQALFGAQPAIVQRFFEAQARQLADAIIQHVSQVRFNLPDRVVTQTGGPAAAVPPEDRDQMAGGLIDRLTRADTGAALRQRLSELEQSTHPAVAASAGLMRHATVTHLVRGVLPSGRTVNYIAAEGEEIPTVPMGDALEPASAITSTGDAIAEEGSGESEAGRGELLVPYVPAARRFYLPQWVAFDDEDRLLVNSVNQAEAHVGSMQRFLTVLHAAVALAPYIVADDVYQQKRYGILGQLVNQGRALARYKTNEIIQIIKRRASANDLNRGLSLSLPYFDDQTLHMETHPFEIIPAGRIMFVPAFVVRAAREEHAKVAQDTRLSPSTRKHLLAELKALEAAFDTKK
;
A
#
# COMPACT_ATOMS: atom_id res chain seq x y z
N MET A 1 -41.26 5.87 32.43
CA MET A 1 -40.22 6.88 32.11
C MET A 1 -38.87 6.23 32.35
N LEU A 2 -38.28 5.64 31.31
CA LEU A 2 -36.93 5.08 31.36
C LEU A 2 -35.99 6.19 30.89
N THR A 3 -35.22 6.71 31.82
CA THR A 3 -34.16 7.70 31.56
C THR A 3 -33.04 7.02 30.79
N HIS A 4 -32.86 7.41 29.53
CA HIS A 4 -31.66 7.13 28.77
C HIS A 4 -30.48 7.80 29.45
N THR A 5 -29.65 7.02 30.14
CA THR A 5 -28.31 7.42 30.54
C THR A 5 -27.47 7.59 29.27
N PRO A 6 -26.84 8.75 29.02
CA PRO A 6 -25.94 8.89 27.90
C PRO A 6 -24.72 8.00 28.11
N THR A 7 -24.43 7.18 27.11
CA THR A 7 -23.22 6.36 27.05
C THR A 7 -22.00 7.29 27.19
N PRO A 8 -21.07 7.03 28.12
CA PRO A 8 -19.87 7.86 28.24
C PRO A 8 -19.07 7.80 26.93
N PRO A 9 -18.45 8.91 26.49
CA PRO A 9 -17.61 8.89 25.30
C PRO A 9 -16.48 7.87 25.50
N LEU A 10 -16.24 7.04 24.49
CA LEU A 10 -15.20 6.01 24.46
C LEU A 10 -13.83 6.66 24.69
N GLN A 11 -13.37 6.73 25.94
CA GLN A 11 -12.03 7.18 26.34
C GLN A 11 -11.01 6.05 26.09
N GLY A 12 -10.72 5.78 24.83
CA GLY A 12 -9.75 4.75 24.40
C GLY A 12 -8.53 5.35 23.70
N PRO A 13 -7.50 4.53 23.40
CA PRO A 13 -6.35 4.98 22.61
C PRO A 13 -6.74 5.64 21.28
N ALA A 14 -7.81 5.15 20.64
CA ALA A 14 -8.34 5.73 19.41
C ALA A 14 -8.89 7.16 19.59
N SER A 15 -9.50 7.48 20.73
CA SER A 15 -9.98 8.84 21.00
C SER A 15 -8.83 9.81 21.27
N GLN A 16 -7.73 9.34 21.88
CA GLN A 16 -6.54 10.15 22.11
C GLN A 16 -5.84 10.53 20.80
N LEU A 17 -5.62 9.55 19.91
CA LEU A 17 -5.01 9.81 18.59
C LEU A 17 -5.87 10.77 17.74
N ARG A 18 -7.20 10.65 17.82
CA ARG A 18 -8.09 11.58 17.12
C ARG A 18 -8.03 13.00 17.68
N GLN A 19 -8.01 13.17 19.01
CA GLN A 19 -7.82 14.48 19.63
C GLN A 19 -6.47 15.10 19.25
N GLU A 20 -5.40 14.31 19.24
CA GLU A 20 -4.07 14.78 18.85
C GLU A 20 -4.07 15.25 17.38
N TYR A 21 -4.62 14.44 16.47
CA TYR A 21 -4.77 14.81 15.06
C TYR A 21 -5.57 16.11 14.88
N GLU A 22 -6.74 16.21 15.52
CA GLU A 22 -7.61 17.39 15.44
C GLU A 22 -6.92 18.64 16.00
N SER A 23 -6.14 18.51 17.08
CA SER A 23 -5.42 19.64 17.67
C SER A 23 -4.31 20.18 16.75
N TRP A 24 -3.53 19.30 16.12
CA TRP A 24 -2.51 19.71 15.14
C TRP A 24 -3.14 20.27 13.87
N GLN A 25 -4.24 19.67 13.39
CA GLN A 25 -4.97 20.18 12.23
C GLN A 25 -5.51 21.59 12.49
N ALA A 26 -6.10 21.83 13.67
CA ALA A 26 -6.60 23.15 14.06
C ALA A 26 -5.46 24.18 14.20
N LEU A 27 -4.33 23.79 14.80
CA LEU A 27 -3.18 24.68 14.96
C LEU A 27 -2.53 25.01 13.61
N PHE A 28 -2.49 24.06 12.68
CA PHE A 28 -2.02 24.29 11.31
C PHE A 28 -2.95 25.26 10.58
N GLY A 29 -4.26 25.06 10.66
CA GLY A 29 -5.26 25.96 10.08
C GLY A 29 -5.26 27.37 10.68
N ALA A 30 -4.81 27.52 11.93
CA ALA A 30 -4.68 28.81 12.60
C ALA A 30 -3.44 29.62 12.16
N GLN A 31 -2.49 29.00 11.44
CA GLN A 31 -1.32 29.73 10.95
C GLN A 31 -1.69 30.73 9.86
N PRO A 32 -0.97 31.85 9.71
CA PRO A 32 -1.09 32.70 8.53
C PRO A 32 -0.82 31.92 7.24
N ALA A 33 -1.51 32.26 6.15
CA ALA A 33 -1.41 31.53 4.88
C ALA A 33 0.02 31.38 4.35
N ILE A 34 0.87 32.40 4.55
CA ILE A 34 2.28 32.34 4.16
C ILE A 34 3.09 31.32 4.97
N VAL A 35 2.77 31.16 6.26
CA VAL A 35 3.38 30.18 7.14
C VAL A 35 2.89 28.78 6.82
N GLN A 36 1.60 28.60 6.50
CA GLN A 36 1.08 27.32 6.01
C GLN A 36 1.81 26.86 4.75
N ARG A 37 1.92 27.73 3.73
CA ARG A 37 2.66 27.44 2.49
C ARG A 37 4.13 27.14 2.72
N PHE A 38 4.75 27.82 3.68
CA PHE A 38 6.13 27.54 4.09
C PHE A 38 6.25 26.10 4.61
N PHE A 39 5.39 25.69 5.55
CA PHE A 39 5.38 24.32 6.06
C PHE A 39 5.07 23.30 4.96
N GLU A 40 4.14 23.58 4.05
CA GLU A 40 3.84 22.71 2.91
C GLU A 40 5.04 22.52 1.99
N ALA A 41 5.80 23.58 1.72
CA ALA A 41 7.00 23.51 0.89
C ALA A 41 8.11 22.68 1.56
N GLN A 42 8.32 22.88 2.87
CA GLN A 42 9.28 22.08 3.65
C GLN A 42 8.83 20.62 3.76
N ALA A 43 7.53 20.38 3.99
CA ALA A 43 6.93 19.05 4.07
C ALA A 43 7.11 18.24 2.79
N ARG A 44 7.01 18.87 1.60
CA ARG A 44 7.30 18.22 0.32
C ARG A 44 8.74 17.73 0.26
N GLN A 45 9.70 18.58 0.62
CA GLN A 45 11.12 18.23 0.64
C GLN A 45 11.43 17.09 1.62
N LEU A 46 10.83 17.13 2.82
CA LEU A 46 10.98 16.08 3.82
C LEU A 46 10.34 14.76 3.35
N ALA A 47 9.15 14.81 2.75
CA ALA A 47 8.48 13.63 2.21
C ALA A 47 9.29 12.98 1.09
N ASP A 48 9.81 13.77 0.14
CA ASP A 48 10.67 13.26 -0.93
C ASP A 48 11.93 12.61 -0.37
N ALA A 49 12.55 13.21 0.65
CA ALA A 49 13.71 12.66 1.33
C ALA A 49 13.43 11.30 1.99
N ILE A 50 12.26 11.14 2.63
CA ILE A 50 11.81 9.87 3.21
C ILE A 50 11.61 8.82 2.12
N ILE A 51 10.93 9.16 1.02
CA ILE A 51 10.60 8.23 -0.07
C ILE A 51 11.86 7.78 -0.81
N GLN A 52 12.80 8.69 -1.03
CA GLN A 52 14.06 8.41 -1.72
C GLN A 52 15.12 7.79 -0.80
N HIS A 53 14.84 7.64 0.50
CA HIS A 53 15.77 7.15 1.51
C HIS A 53 17.11 7.88 1.51
N VAL A 54 17.10 9.21 1.35
CA VAL A 54 18.34 10.01 1.29
C VAL A 54 18.99 10.08 2.66
N SER A 55 20.29 9.83 2.78
CA SER A 55 20.96 9.68 4.09
C SER A 55 20.89 10.88 5.06
N GLN A 56 20.47 12.05 4.58
CA GLN A 56 20.38 13.28 5.36
C GLN A 56 19.40 14.25 4.69
N VAL A 57 18.69 15.01 5.51
CA VAL A 57 17.79 16.08 5.05
C VAL A 57 17.98 17.35 5.88
N ARG A 58 17.91 18.49 5.22
CA ARG A 58 17.89 19.82 5.85
C ARG A 58 16.52 20.44 5.70
N PHE A 59 16.08 21.17 6.70
CA PHE A 59 14.80 21.88 6.69
C PHE A 59 14.87 23.12 7.57
N ASN A 60 13.95 24.04 7.35
CA ASN A 60 13.90 25.31 8.07
C ASN A 60 12.61 25.44 8.89
N LEU A 61 12.71 26.10 10.05
CA LEU A 61 11.56 26.59 10.83
C LEU A 61 11.23 28.03 10.39
N PRO A 62 9.96 28.46 10.45
CA PRO A 62 9.56 29.81 10.06
C PRO A 62 10.06 30.85 11.05
N ASP A 63 10.14 32.12 10.64
CA ASP A 63 10.57 33.22 11.53
C ASP A 63 9.59 33.44 12.70
N ARG A 64 8.30 33.21 12.45
CA ARG A 64 7.22 33.34 13.43
C ARG A 64 6.19 32.25 13.23
N VAL A 65 5.61 31.78 14.33
CA VAL A 65 4.58 30.74 14.32
C VAL A 65 3.52 31.02 15.39
N VAL A 66 2.27 30.68 15.12
CA VAL A 66 1.21 30.66 16.14
C VAL A 66 1.39 29.39 16.97
N THR A 67 1.52 29.53 18.29
CA THR A 67 1.78 28.40 19.20
C THR A 67 0.50 27.80 19.79
N GLN A 68 -0.60 28.55 19.78
CA GLN A 68 -1.91 28.15 20.28
C GLN A 68 -3.00 28.78 19.42
N THR A 69 -4.07 28.04 19.14
CA THR A 69 -5.19 28.51 18.32
C THR A 69 -5.79 29.81 18.88
N GLY A 70 -5.84 30.87 18.07
CA GLY A 70 -6.31 32.19 18.49
C GLY A 70 -5.30 33.07 19.23
N GLY A 71 -4.08 32.56 19.48
CA GLY A 71 -2.98 33.31 20.08
C GLY A 71 -2.16 34.12 19.05
N PRO A 72 -1.33 35.08 19.52
CA PRO A 72 -0.43 35.81 18.65
C PRO A 72 0.72 34.93 18.15
N ALA A 73 1.30 35.27 16.99
CA ALA A 73 2.49 34.60 16.48
C ALA A 73 3.72 34.93 17.34
N ALA A 74 4.40 33.90 17.83
CA ALA A 74 5.67 34.01 18.57
C ALA A 74 6.86 33.95 17.61
N ALA A 75 7.98 34.59 17.96
CA ALA A 75 9.20 34.53 17.16
C ALA A 75 9.96 33.23 17.42
N VAL A 76 10.49 32.61 16.36
CA VAL A 76 11.41 31.47 16.45
C VAL A 76 12.84 32.01 16.51
N PRO A 77 13.66 31.60 17.50
CA PRO A 77 15.06 32.02 17.61
C PRO A 77 15.85 31.71 16.32
N PRO A 78 16.64 32.65 15.78
CA PRO A 78 17.40 32.44 14.54
C PRO A 78 18.30 31.20 14.56
N GLU A 79 18.91 30.90 15.69
CA GLU A 79 19.77 29.75 15.93
C GLU A 79 19.06 28.40 15.78
N ASP A 80 17.73 28.38 15.95
CA ASP A 80 16.90 27.18 15.83
C ASP A 80 16.22 27.06 14.47
N ARG A 81 16.43 28.00 13.54
CA ARG A 81 15.71 27.98 12.25
C ARG A 81 16.27 26.94 11.29
N ASP A 82 17.58 26.83 11.16
CA ASP A 82 18.21 25.85 10.26
C ASP A 82 18.37 24.52 11.00
N GLN A 83 17.76 23.47 10.45
CA GLN A 83 17.71 22.15 11.07
C GLN A 83 18.19 21.08 10.09
N MET A 84 18.77 20.03 10.66
CA MET A 84 19.29 18.91 9.89
C MET A 84 18.99 17.61 10.63
N ALA A 85 18.53 16.61 9.89
CA ALA A 85 18.29 15.26 10.38
C ALA A 85 19.09 14.26 9.54
N GLY A 86 19.70 13.28 10.21
CA GLY A 86 20.61 12.32 9.59
C GLY A 86 22.07 12.79 9.53
N GLY A 87 22.98 11.89 9.14
CA GLY A 87 24.40 12.21 9.01
C GLY A 87 25.32 10.99 8.86
N LEU A 88 26.62 11.21 8.99
CA LEU A 88 27.65 10.18 8.84
C LEU A 88 27.55 9.07 9.90
N ILE A 89 27.15 9.40 11.12
CA ILE A 89 26.93 8.42 12.21
C ILE A 89 25.73 7.52 11.88
N ASP A 90 24.65 8.10 11.34
CA ASP A 90 23.45 7.36 10.94
C ASP A 90 23.69 6.46 9.71
N ARG A 91 24.59 6.85 8.80
CA ARG A 91 25.06 5.95 7.73
C ARG A 91 25.79 4.73 8.26
N LEU A 92 26.58 4.89 9.33
CA LEU A 92 27.32 3.79 9.94
C LEU A 92 26.39 2.82 10.69
N THR A 93 25.27 3.32 11.22
CA THR A 93 24.23 2.52 11.88
C THR A 93 23.12 2.04 10.93
N ARG A 94 23.16 2.45 9.65
CA ARG A 94 22.07 2.27 8.66
C ARG A 94 20.71 2.79 9.16
N ALA A 95 20.71 3.83 9.99
CA ALA A 95 19.47 4.43 10.46
C ALA A 95 18.73 5.08 9.27
N ASP A 96 17.47 4.71 9.11
CA ASP A 96 16.58 5.24 8.08
C ASP A 96 16.31 6.73 8.31
N THR A 97 16.27 7.51 7.22
CA THR A 97 16.06 8.96 7.23
C THR A 97 14.78 9.35 7.96
N GLY A 98 13.72 8.55 7.82
CA GLY A 98 12.48 8.74 8.55
C GLY A 98 12.66 8.63 10.07
N ALA A 99 13.48 7.68 10.54
CA ALA A 99 13.77 7.53 11.95
C ALA A 99 14.61 8.70 12.49
N ALA A 100 15.61 9.15 11.74
CA ALA A 100 16.44 10.31 12.10
C ALA A 100 15.61 11.60 12.15
N LEU A 101 14.72 11.82 11.17
CA LEU A 101 13.81 12.96 11.16
C LEU A 101 12.83 12.92 12.33
N ARG A 102 12.23 11.75 12.60
CA ARG A 102 11.32 11.55 13.74
C ARG A 102 12.00 11.92 15.05
N GLN A 103 13.23 11.44 15.25
CA GLN A 103 14.05 11.74 16.42
C GLN A 103 14.31 13.23 16.54
N ARG A 104 14.77 13.87 15.45
CA ARG A 104 15.09 15.31 15.46
C ARG A 104 13.88 16.18 15.76
N LEU A 105 12.73 15.88 15.15
CA LEU A 105 11.49 16.61 15.43
C LEU A 105 11.04 16.41 16.88
N SER A 106 11.21 15.21 17.45
CA SER A 106 10.88 14.96 18.86
C SER A 106 11.79 15.73 19.84
N GLU A 107 13.07 15.93 19.50
CA GLU A 107 13.98 16.79 20.27
C GLU A 107 13.51 18.26 20.24
N LEU A 108 13.14 18.76 19.06
CA LEU A 108 12.66 20.14 18.90
C LEU A 108 11.31 20.37 19.58
N GLU A 109 10.41 19.38 19.57
CA GLU A 109 9.14 19.39 20.31
C GLU A 109 9.33 19.48 21.83
N GLN A 110 10.48 19.04 22.35
CA GLN A 110 10.84 19.14 23.77
C GLN A 110 11.56 20.45 24.13
N SER A 111 11.74 21.36 23.16
CA SER A 111 12.38 22.65 23.39
C SER A 111 11.64 23.48 24.44
N THR A 112 12.40 24.21 25.26
CA THR A 112 11.86 25.19 26.21
C THR A 112 11.25 26.41 25.52
N HIS A 113 11.54 26.62 24.23
CA HIS A 113 10.95 27.67 23.41
C HIS A 113 9.65 27.17 22.75
N PRO A 114 8.47 27.69 23.15
CA PRO A 114 7.18 27.19 22.63
C PRO A 114 7.04 27.35 21.11
N ALA A 115 7.68 28.38 20.53
CA ALA A 115 7.69 28.60 19.08
C ALA A 115 8.47 27.52 18.32
N VAL A 116 9.58 27.03 18.88
CA VAL A 116 10.37 25.93 18.30
C VAL A 116 9.58 24.63 18.39
N ALA A 117 9.03 24.33 19.57
CA ALA A 117 8.22 23.13 19.78
C ALA A 117 6.99 23.09 18.87
N ALA A 118 6.24 24.19 18.76
CA ALA A 118 5.10 24.29 17.86
C ALA A 118 5.51 24.13 16.39
N SER A 119 6.63 24.75 15.97
CA SER A 119 7.12 24.65 14.60
C SER A 119 7.50 23.22 14.23
N ALA A 120 8.13 22.47 15.13
CA ALA A 120 8.49 21.07 14.92
C ALA A 120 7.24 20.17 14.80
N GLY A 121 6.26 20.34 15.68
CA GLY A 121 5.01 19.58 15.59
C GLY A 121 4.19 19.90 14.34
N LEU A 122 4.15 21.16 13.91
CA LEU A 122 3.53 21.57 12.65
C LEU A 122 4.29 21.04 11.43
N MET A 123 5.62 21.00 11.48
CA MET A 123 6.45 20.39 10.43
C MET A 123 6.15 18.89 10.30
N ARG A 124 6.05 18.18 11.43
CA ARG A 124 5.64 16.78 11.47
C ARG A 124 4.26 16.59 10.85
N HIS A 125 3.29 17.37 11.29
CA HIS A 125 1.90 17.33 10.81
C HIS A 125 1.82 17.58 9.30
N ALA A 126 2.47 18.64 8.81
CA ALA A 126 2.49 18.98 7.39
C ALA A 126 3.15 17.87 6.54
N THR A 127 4.25 17.28 7.04
CA THR A 127 4.96 16.19 6.36
C THR A 127 4.09 14.95 6.21
N VAL A 128 3.46 14.47 7.29
CA VAL A 128 2.59 13.28 7.20
C VAL A 128 1.33 13.56 6.39
N THR A 129 0.78 14.76 6.46
CA THR A 129 -0.36 15.17 5.65
C THR A 129 0.01 15.19 4.17
N HIS A 130 1.21 15.66 3.82
CA HIS A 130 1.69 15.65 2.44
C HIS A 130 1.97 14.22 1.94
N LEU A 131 2.58 13.36 2.76
CA LEU A 131 2.75 11.93 2.44
C LEU A 131 1.40 11.29 2.11
N VAL A 132 0.37 11.55 2.92
CA VAL A 132 -0.96 10.94 2.72
C VAL A 132 -1.73 11.58 1.58
N ARG A 133 -1.78 12.91 1.48
CA ARG A 133 -2.68 13.61 0.56
C ARG A 133 -2.01 14.02 -0.75
N GLY A 134 -0.73 14.36 -0.71
CA GLY A 134 0.02 14.82 -1.88
C GLY A 134 0.75 13.72 -2.65
N VAL A 135 1.32 12.73 -1.95
CA VAL A 135 2.10 11.65 -2.59
C VAL A 135 1.22 10.49 -3.02
N LEU A 136 0.34 10.02 -2.14
CA LEU A 136 -0.51 8.87 -2.45
C LEU A 136 -1.60 9.27 -3.45
N PRO A 137 -1.92 8.41 -4.44
CA PRO A 137 -3.00 8.69 -5.37
C PRO A 137 -4.35 8.74 -4.64
N SER A 138 -5.29 9.47 -5.23
CA SER A 138 -6.67 9.54 -4.79
C SER A 138 -7.52 8.64 -5.69
N GLY A 139 -8.12 7.62 -5.08
CA GLY A 139 -9.01 6.68 -5.74
C GLY A 139 -10.46 6.79 -5.27
N ARG A 140 -11.31 5.89 -5.78
CA ARG A 140 -12.71 5.76 -5.41
C ARG A 140 -12.84 5.30 -3.97
N THR A 141 -13.89 5.72 -3.28
CA THR A 141 -14.28 5.06 -2.03
C THR A 141 -14.83 3.68 -2.35
N VAL A 142 -14.21 2.63 -1.80
CA VAL A 142 -14.62 1.24 -1.99
C VAL A 142 -14.76 0.58 -0.65
N ASN A 143 -15.91 -0.06 -0.43
CA ASN A 143 -16.12 -0.91 0.73
C ASN A 143 -15.71 -2.32 0.34
N TYR A 144 -14.59 -2.80 0.89
CA TYR A 144 -14.21 -4.21 0.73
C TYR A 144 -14.85 -5.05 1.83
N ILE A 145 -15.28 -6.26 1.49
CA ILE A 145 -15.66 -7.30 2.44
C ILE A 145 -14.64 -8.41 2.48
N ALA A 146 -14.50 -9.01 3.65
CA ALA A 146 -13.76 -10.25 3.81
C ALA A 146 -14.52 -11.38 3.11
N ALA A 147 -13.80 -12.17 2.32
CA ALA A 147 -14.33 -13.45 1.86
C ALA A 147 -14.48 -14.39 3.07
N GLU A 148 -15.33 -15.42 2.94
CA GLU A 148 -15.59 -16.36 4.03
C GLU A 148 -14.28 -16.97 4.57
N GLY A 149 -14.04 -16.83 5.88
CA GLY A 149 -12.83 -17.32 6.54
C GLY A 149 -11.56 -16.50 6.28
N GLU A 150 -11.66 -15.28 5.75
CA GLU A 150 -10.53 -14.36 5.52
C GLU A 150 -10.59 -13.18 6.49
N GLU A 151 -9.42 -12.70 6.91
CA GLU A 151 -9.30 -11.55 7.83
C GLU A 151 -9.18 -10.22 7.08
N ILE A 152 -8.62 -10.25 5.87
CA ILE A 152 -8.41 -9.06 5.05
C ILE A 152 -9.62 -8.88 4.13
N PRO A 153 -10.29 -7.71 4.17
CA PRO A 153 -11.33 -7.39 3.20
C PRO A 153 -10.73 -7.15 1.83
N THR A 154 -11.09 -7.98 0.84
CA THR A 154 -10.48 -7.98 -0.50
C THR A 154 -11.51 -8.05 -1.63
N VAL A 155 -12.77 -8.37 -1.31
CA VAL A 155 -13.85 -8.43 -2.30
C VAL A 155 -14.54 -7.07 -2.33
N PRO A 156 -14.47 -6.30 -3.42
CA PRO A 156 -15.12 -5.00 -3.48
C PRO A 156 -16.65 -5.18 -3.48
N MET A 157 -17.32 -4.58 -2.50
CA MET A 157 -18.77 -4.45 -2.46
C MET A 157 -19.15 -3.25 -3.32
N GLY A 158 -19.68 -3.51 -4.52
CA GLY A 158 -20.23 -2.50 -5.39
C GLY A 158 -21.51 -3.00 -6.05
N ASP A 159 -22.55 -2.17 -6.00
CA ASP A 159 -23.74 -2.35 -6.82
C ASP A 159 -23.37 -2.37 -8.31
N ALA A 160 -24.16 -3.10 -9.09
CA ALA A 160 -24.06 -3.11 -10.53
C ALA A 160 -24.12 -1.67 -11.06
N LEU A 161 -22.98 -1.21 -11.60
CA LEU A 161 -22.86 -0.01 -12.44
C LEU A 161 -23.31 1.29 -11.75
N GLU A 162 -22.39 1.95 -11.05
CA GLU A 162 -22.43 3.41 -11.14
C GLU A 162 -22.36 3.79 -12.63
N PRO A 163 -23.32 4.59 -13.14
CA PRO A 163 -23.35 4.96 -14.54
C PRO A 163 -22.03 5.64 -14.92
N ALA A 164 -21.62 5.46 -16.18
CA ALA A 164 -20.39 6.02 -16.72
C ALA A 164 -20.43 7.55 -16.68
N SER A 165 -20.10 8.17 -15.55
CA SER A 165 -19.96 9.62 -15.43
C SER A 165 -19.11 9.96 -14.20
N ALA A 166 -17.80 10.07 -14.45
CA ALA A 166 -16.88 10.81 -13.59
C ALA A 166 -15.77 11.43 -14.46
N ILE A 167 -16.17 12.07 -15.57
CA ILE A 167 -15.34 13.14 -16.17
C ILE A 167 -15.26 14.35 -15.21
N THR A 168 -16.02 14.35 -14.11
CA THR A 168 -16.01 15.43 -13.12
C THR A 168 -16.20 14.88 -11.71
N SER A 169 -15.15 14.36 -11.07
CA SER A 169 -15.05 14.48 -9.62
C SER A 169 -14.14 15.68 -9.35
N THR A 170 -14.78 16.79 -8.97
CA THR A 170 -14.19 18.08 -8.63
C THR A 170 -13.10 17.90 -7.56
N GLY A 171 -11.84 17.92 -7.98
CA GLY A 171 -10.69 17.80 -7.08
C GLY A 171 -9.34 17.98 -7.77
N ASP A 172 -9.21 17.64 -9.05
CA ASP A 172 -8.08 18.07 -9.88
C ASP A 172 -8.45 17.95 -11.36
N ALA A 173 -8.93 19.05 -11.93
CA ALA A 173 -9.09 19.19 -13.37
C ALA A 173 -7.70 19.51 -13.94
N ILE A 174 -7.12 18.56 -14.67
CA ILE A 174 -6.08 18.87 -15.63
C ILE A 174 -6.73 19.82 -16.64
N ALA A 175 -6.35 21.09 -16.57
CA ALA A 175 -6.74 22.10 -17.53
C ALA A 175 -6.11 21.72 -18.89
N GLU A 176 -6.94 21.25 -19.82
CA GLU A 176 -6.64 21.33 -21.24
C GLU A 176 -6.74 22.79 -21.67
N GLU A 177 -5.60 23.49 -21.74
CA GLU A 177 -5.44 24.67 -22.59
C GLU A 177 -3.99 24.73 -23.09
N GLY A 178 -3.81 24.72 -24.41
CA GLY A 178 -2.60 25.21 -25.06
C GLY A 178 -1.68 24.14 -25.67
N SER A 179 -1.85 23.93 -26.97
CA SER A 179 -0.86 23.40 -27.90
C SER A 179 0.55 23.99 -27.67
N GLY A 180 1.57 23.14 -27.50
CA GLY A 180 2.98 23.50 -27.65
C GLY A 180 3.90 22.98 -26.54
N GLU A 181 4.61 21.90 -26.86
CA GLU A 181 5.95 21.55 -26.36
C GLU A 181 6.20 21.58 -24.83
N SER A 182 6.10 20.40 -24.20
CA SER A 182 7.09 19.81 -23.26
C SER A 182 6.41 19.01 -22.14
N GLU A 183 6.18 17.72 -22.35
CA GLU A 183 6.10 16.75 -21.24
C GLU A 183 6.76 15.43 -21.66
N ALA A 184 8.08 15.36 -21.52
CA ALA A 184 8.79 14.10 -21.37
C ALA A 184 8.85 13.80 -19.86
N GLY A 185 7.98 12.94 -19.33
CA GLY A 185 8.11 12.53 -17.92
C GLY A 185 6.94 11.82 -17.23
N ARG A 186 5.73 11.78 -17.80
CA ARG A 186 4.61 11.03 -17.21
C ARG A 186 4.11 9.97 -18.18
N GLY A 187 4.39 8.71 -17.88
CA GLY A 187 3.93 7.58 -18.69
C GLY A 187 2.40 7.53 -18.71
N GLU A 188 1.82 7.89 -19.86
CA GLU A 188 0.41 7.65 -20.18
C GLU A 188 0.12 6.15 -20.08
N LEU A 189 -0.51 5.73 -18.99
CA LEU A 189 -0.96 4.35 -18.83
C LEU A 189 -2.42 4.25 -19.29
N LEU A 190 -2.61 4.24 -20.62
CA LEU A 190 -3.89 3.90 -21.26
C LEU A 190 -4.13 2.40 -21.13
N VAL A 191 -4.76 1.95 -20.04
CA VAL A 191 -5.26 0.58 -19.89
C VAL A 191 -6.68 0.50 -20.49
N PRO A 192 -7.01 -0.52 -21.30
CA PRO A 192 -8.37 -0.72 -21.78
C PRO A 192 -9.32 -0.86 -20.60
N TYR A 193 -10.30 0.05 -20.53
CA TYR A 193 -11.20 0.15 -19.40
C TYR A 193 -12.22 -1.00 -19.39
N VAL A 194 -12.10 -1.93 -18.44
CA VAL A 194 -13.12 -2.97 -18.22
C VAL A 194 -14.11 -2.51 -17.14
N PRO A 195 -15.43 -2.62 -17.33
CA PRO A 195 -16.44 -2.20 -16.35
C PRO A 195 -16.22 -2.77 -14.94
N ALA A 196 -15.70 -4.00 -14.82
CA ALA A 196 -15.38 -4.62 -13.53
C ALA A 196 -14.32 -3.84 -12.74
N ALA A 197 -13.38 -3.15 -13.41
CA ALA A 197 -12.34 -2.36 -12.77
C ALA A 197 -12.90 -1.17 -11.95
N ARG A 198 -14.14 -0.73 -12.24
CA ARG A 198 -14.85 0.32 -11.47
C ARG A 198 -15.07 -0.03 -10.02
N ARG A 199 -15.09 -1.31 -9.68
CA ARG A 199 -15.31 -1.80 -8.32
C ARG A 199 -14.10 -1.57 -7.42
N PHE A 200 -12.94 -1.25 -7.99
CA PHE A 200 -11.68 -1.09 -7.25
C PHE A 200 -11.35 0.36 -6.93
N TYR A 201 -10.50 0.52 -5.92
CA TYR A 201 -10.02 1.81 -5.44
C TYR A 201 -9.40 2.63 -6.58
N LEU A 202 -8.50 2.04 -7.35
CA LEU A 202 -7.92 2.64 -8.55
C LEU A 202 -8.07 1.70 -9.76
N PRO A 203 -9.03 1.97 -10.66
CA PRO A 203 -9.27 1.13 -11.84
C PRO A 203 -8.03 0.90 -12.72
N GLN A 204 -7.11 1.87 -12.77
CA GLN A 204 -5.87 1.78 -13.56
C GLN A 204 -4.87 0.73 -13.05
N TRP A 205 -5.02 0.22 -11.83
CA TRP A 205 -4.17 -0.86 -11.29
C TRP A 205 -4.79 -2.24 -11.47
N VAL A 206 -5.96 -2.35 -12.11
CA VAL A 206 -6.60 -3.63 -12.38
C VAL A 206 -5.94 -4.26 -13.60
N ALA A 207 -5.16 -5.30 -13.35
CA ALA A 207 -4.40 -6.02 -14.37
C ALA A 207 -5.12 -7.28 -14.86
N PHE A 208 -6.16 -7.74 -14.15
CA PHE A 208 -6.88 -8.98 -14.43
C PHE A 208 -8.40 -8.76 -14.39
N ASP A 209 -9.16 -9.49 -15.21
CA ASP A 209 -10.63 -9.54 -15.13
C ASP A 209 -11.13 -10.56 -14.08
N ASP A 210 -12.45 -10.71 -13.99
CA ASP A 210 -13.11 -11.63 -13.06
C ASP A 210 -12.81 -13.12 -13.40
N GLU A 211 -12.28 -13.41 -14.60
CA GLU A 211 -11.85 -14.74 -15.06
C GLU A 211 -10.31 -14.94 -15.04
N ASP A 212 -9.58 -14.09 -14.31
CA ASP A 212 -8.12 -14.09 -14.20
C ASP A 212 -7.37 -13.92 -15.54
N ARG A 213 -8.00 -13.31 -16.55
CA ARG A 213 -7.33 -13.00 -17.82
C ARG A 213 -6.63 -11.66 -17.72
N LEU A 214 -5.45 -11.59 -18.33
CA LEU A 214 -4.63 -10.39 -18.35
C LEU A 214 -5.29 -9.28 -19.17
N LEU A 215 -5.52 -8.12 -18.55
CA LEU A 215 -6.08 -6.90 -19.17
C LEU A 215 -5.01 -5.92 -19.64
N VAL A 216 -3.82 -6.03 -19.06
CA VAL A 216 -2.65 -5.21 -19.40
C VAL A 216 -1.80 -5.88 -20.48
N ASN A 217 -0.85 -5.14 -21.05
CA ASN A 217 -0.07 -5.60 -22.21
C ASN A 217 0.93 -6.72 -21.88
N SER A 218 1.29 -6.89 -20.60
CA SER A 218 2.24 -7.94 -20.17
C SER A 218 2.14 -8.26 -18.68
N VAL A 219 2.63 -9.44 -18.29
CA VAL A 219 2.78 -9.85 -16.88
C VAL A 219 3.68 -8.88 -16.11
N ASN A 220 4.74 -8.37 -16.74
CA ASN A 220 5.62 -7.37 -16.13
C ASN A 220 4.87 -6.08 -15.76
N GLN A 221 3.86 -5.70 -16.56
CA GLN A 221 3.02 -4.55 -16.24
C GLN A 221 2.11 -4.83 -15.04
N ALA A 222 1.55 -6.04 -14.93
CA ALA A 222 0.78 -6.46 -13.76
C ALA A 222 1.64 -6.48 -12.49
N GLU A 223 2.85 -7.02 -12.57
CA GLU A 223 3.84 -6.98 -11.48
C GLU A 223 4.20 -5.54 -11.08
N ALA A 224 4.35 -4.65 -12.06
CA ALA A 224 4.61 -3.24 -11.78
C ALA A 224 3.45 -2.55 -11.06
N HIS A 225 2.19 -2.93 -11.31
CA HIS A 225 1.04 -2.44 -10.55
C HIS A 225 1.06 -2.93 -9.11
N VAL A 226 1.30 -4.22 -8.88
CA VAL A 226 1.50 -4.80 -7.53
C VAL A 226 2.63 -4.09 -6.79
N GLY A 227 3.78 -3.92 -7.44
CA GLY A 227 4.93 -3.20 -6.87
C GLY A 227 4.64 -1.72 -6.58
N SER A 228 3.79 -1.06 -7.37
CA SER A 228 3.36 0.31 -7.11
C SER A 228 2.50 0.40 -5.85
N MET A 229 1.53 -0.50 -5.70
CA MET A 229 0.69 -0.59 -4.50
C MET A 229 1.50 -0.88 -3.24
N GLN A 230 2.49 -1.78 -3.32
CA GLN A 230 3.43 -2.05 -2.21
C GLN A 230 4.20 -0.78 -1.80
N ARG A 231 4.76 -0.04 -2.77
CA ARG A 231 5.45 1.24 -2.47
C ARG A 231 4.53 2.25 -1.78
N PHE A 232 3.26 2.32 -2.18
CA PHE A 232 2.30 3.21 -1.52
C PHE A 232 1.96 2.78 -0.09
N LEU A 233 1.92 1.48 0.22
CA LEU A 233 1.83 1.02 1.60
C LEU A 233 3.07 1.40 2.42
N THR A 234 4.28 1.35 1.83
CA THR A 234 5.50 1.84 2.49
C THR A 234 5.39 3.32 2.88
N VAL A 235 4.81 4.16 2.01
CA VAL A 235 4.55 5.58 2.30
C VAL A 235 3.57 5.74 3.46
N LEU A 236 2.49 4.95 3.52
CA LEU A 236 1.55 4.96 4.65
C LEU A 236 2.24 4.54 5.96
N HIS A 237 3.09 3.52 5.93
CA HIS A 237 3.86 3.10 7.10
C HIS A 237 4.85 4.19 7.56
N ALA A 238 5.51 4.88 6.63
CA ALA A 238 6.39 6.00 6.94
C ALA A 238 5.62 7.15 7.61
N ALA A 239 4.40 7.45 7.14
CA ALA A 239 3.55 8.46 7.76
C ALA A 239 3.19 8.09 9.21
N VAL A 240 2.77 6.84 9.48
CA VAL A 240 2.46 6.37 10.85
C VAL A 240 3.68 6.35 11.74
N ALA A 241 4.84 5.92 11.22
CA ALA A 241 6.08 5.91 11.97
C ALA A 241 6.49 7.33 12.39
N LEU A 242 6.25 8.34 11.53
CA LEU A 242 6.55 9.73 11.81
C LEU A 242 5.54 10.39 12.76
N ALA A 243 4.25 10.12 12.59
CA ALA A 243 3.17 10.65 13.44
C ALA A 243 2.05 9.61 13.62
N PRO A 244 2.02 8.86 14.73
CA PRO A 244 1.05 7.79 14.94
C PRO A 244 -0.41 8.25 14.86
N TYR A 245 -0.72 9.49 15.24
CA TYR A 245 -2.07 10.05 15.19
C TYR A 245 -2.64 10.14 13.77
N ILE A 246 -1.83 10.06 12.71
CA ILE A 246 -2.31 10.18 11.32
C ILE A 246 -3.32 9.08 10.96
N VAL A 247 -3.33 7.96 11.70
CA VAL A 247 -4.36 6.92 11.56
C VAL A 247 -5.76 7.43 11.87
N ALA A 248 -5.90 8.56 12.56
CA ALA A 248 -7.18 9.22 12.78
C ALA A 248 -7.63 10.12 11.61
N ASP A 249 -6.83 10.32 10.56
CA ASP A 249 -7.28 10.97 9.34
C ASP A 249 -8.16 10.00 8.53
N ASP A 250 -9.37 10.42 8.20
CA ASP A 250 -10.29 9.62 7.40
C ASP A 250 -9.73 9.36 5.98
N VAL A 251 -8.98 10.31 5.42
CA VAL A 251 -8.32 10.13 4.11
C VAL A 251 -7.22 9.10 4.19
N TYR A 252 -6.45 9.07 5.29
CA TYR A 252 -5.46 8.02 5.53
C TYR A 252 -6.14 6.64 5.56
N GLN A 253 -7.24 6.51 6.31
CA GLN A 253 -7.95 5.23 6.42
C GLN A 253 -8.52 4.80 5.07
N GLN A 254 -9.18 5.70 4.35
CA GLN A 254 -9.72 5.42 3.01
C GLN A 254 -8.62 4.94 2.05
N LYS A 255 -7.47 5.63 2.00
CA LYS A 255 -6.33 5.23 1.17
C LYS A 255 -5.76 3.88 1.59
N ARG A 256 -5.56 3.66 2.89
CA ARG A 256 -5.04 2.40 3.42
C ARG A 256 -5.94 1.22 3.07
N TYR A 257 -7.23 1.30 3.38
CA TYR A 257 -8.18 0.24 3.06
C TYR A 257 -8.31 0.02 1.55
N GLY A 258 -8.37 1.11 0.78
CA GLY A 258 -8.45 1.10 -0.67
C GLY A 258 -7.31 0.33 -1.34
N ILE A 259 -6.07 0.73 -0.99
CA ILE A 259 -4.83 0.17 -1.56
C ILE A 259 -4.61 -1.25 -1.07
N LEU A 260 -4.81 -1.54 0.22
CA LEU A 260 -4.58 -2.88 0.78
C LEU A 260 -5.52 -3.92 0.16
N GLY A 261 -6.83 -3.63 0.11
CA GLY A 261 -7.81 -4.54 -0.46
C GLY A 261 -7.52 -4.85 -1.93
N GLN A 262 -7.15 -3.82 -2.70
CA GLN A 262 -6.78 -3.96 -4.11
C GLN A 262 -5.45 -4.72 -4.29
N LEU A 263 -4.44 -4.45 -3.46
CA LEU A 263 -3.14 -5.11 -3.53
C LEU A 263 -3.28 -6.63 -3.35
N VAL A 264 -3.97 -7.06 -2.29
CA VAL A 264 -4.17 -8.49 -2.04
C VAL A 264 -4.97 -9.13 -3.17
N ASN A 265 -6.02 -8.47 -3.65
CA ASN A 265 -6.82 -8.97 -4.77
C ASN A 265 -5.97 -9.17 -6.03
N GLN A 266 -5.24 -8.15 -6.47
CA GLN A 266 -4.45 -8.18 -7.70
C GLN A 266 -3.21 -9.07 -7.57
N GLY A 267 -2.59 -9.13 -6.39
CA GLY A 267 -1.49 -10.05 -6.10
C GLY A 267 -1.92 -11.51 -6.22
N ARG A 268 -3.08 -11.87 -5.65
CA ARG A 268 -3.65 -13.22 -5.79
C ARG A 268 -4.07 -13.55 -7.22
N ALA A 269 -4.61 -12.58 -7.96
CA ALA A 269 -4.94 -12.76 -9.38
C ALA A 269 -3.69 -13.02 -10.23
N LEU A 270 -2.59 -12.31 -9.94
CA LEU A 270 -1.29 -12.56 -10.56
C LEU A 270 -0.77 -13.98 -10.24
N ALA A 271 -0.92 -14.45 -9.01
CA ALA A 271 -0.56 -15.82 -8.63
C ALA A 271 -1.37 -16.85 -9.45
N ARG A 272 -2.70 -16.70 -9.52
CA ARG A 272 -3.58 -17.58 -10.33
C ARG A 272 -3.19 -17.60 -11.80
N TYR A 273 -2.93 -16.42 -12.36
CA TYR A 273 -2.47 -16.31 -13.75
C TYR A 273 -1.19 -17.11 -13.99
N LYS A 274 -0.17 -16.93 -13.13
CA LYS A 274 1.10 -17.67 -13.23
C LYS A 274 0.93 -19.17 -12.98
N THR A 275 0.05 -19.59 -12.08
CA THR A 275 -0.31 -21.01 -11.89
C THR A 275 -0.90 -21.60 -13.17
N ASN A 276 -1.79 -20.87 -13.84
CA ASN A 276 -2.34 -21.29 -15.12
C ASN A 276 -1.27 -21.41 -16.22
N GLU A 277 -0.31 -20.49 -16.28
CA GLU A 277 0.84 -20.60 -17.19
C GLU A 277 1.67 -21.86 -16.92
N ILE A 278 1.97 -22.16 -15.65
CA ILE A 278 2.68 -23.38 -15.24
C ILE A 278 1.91 -24.62 -15.72
N ILE A 279 0.59 -24.68 -15.52
CA ILE A 279 -0.25 -25.77 -15.99
C ILE A 279 -0.13 -25.95 -17.50
N GLN A 280 -0.21 -24.87 -18.28
CA GLN A 280 -0.11 -24.93 -19.74
C GLN A 280 1.29 -25.36 -20.20
N ILE A 281 2.35 -24.91 -19.53
CA ILE A 281 3.73 -25.33 -19.80
C ILE A 281 3.89 -26.83 -19.56
N ILE A 282 3.41 -27.35 -18.43
CA ILE A 282 3.48 -28.78 -18.12
C ILE A 282 2.71 -29.58 -19.17
N LYS A 283 1.48 -29.19 -19.53
CA LYS A 283 0.68 -29.89 -20.55
C LYS A 283 1.39 -29.94 -21.91
N ARG A 284 2.01 -28.83 -22.33
CA ARG A 284 2.79 -28.73 -23.57
C ARG A 284 4.05 -29.59 -23.54
N ARG A 285 4.80 -29.58 -22.44
CA ARG A 285 6.02 -30.41 -22.30
C ARG A 285 5.67 -31.89 -22.20
N ALA A 286 4.56 -32.23 -21.56
CA ALA A 286 4.03 -33.59 -21.51
C ALA A 286 3.70 -34.12 -22.92
N SER A 287 2.99 -33.34 -23.74
CA SER A 287 2.66 -33.74 -25.12
C SER A 287 3.89 -33.86 -26.03
N ALA A 288 4.95 -33.10 -25.74
CA ALA A 288 6.23 -33.21 -26.41
C ALA A 288 7.15 -34.34 -25.87
N ASN A 289 6.70 -35.12 -24.87
CA ASN A 289 7.51 -36.13 -24.17
C ASN A 289 8.79 -35.59 -23.50
N ASP A 290 8.83 -34.29 -23.16
CA ASP A 290 9.98 -33.58 -22.60
C ASP A 290 10.00 -33.57 -21.04
N LEU A 291 9.13 -34.35 -20.40
CA LEU A 291 9.03 -34.46 -18.94
C LEU A 291 9.58 -35.79 -18.38
N ASN A 292 10.11 -36.68 -19.22
CA ASN A 292 10.56 -38.01 -18.83
C ASN A 292 11.93 -38.03 -18.07
N ARG A 293 12.29 -36.91 -17.45
CA ARG A 293 13.59 -36.67 -16.79
C ARG A 293 13.49 -36.08 -15.38
N GLY A 294 12.27 -35.92 -14.85
CA GLY A 294 11.99 -35.24 -13.59
C GLY A 294 11.19 -33.95 -13.78
N LEU A 295 10.48 -33.55 -12.74
CA LEU A 295 9.65 -32.35 -12.71
C LEU A 295 9.58 -31.82 -11.26
N SER A 296 10.04 -30.59 -11.07
CA SER A 296 9.87 -29.84 -9.82
C SER A 296 9.17 -28.54 -10.15
N LEU A 297 8.36 -28.03 -9.23
CA LEU A 297 7.63 -26.78 -9.38
C LEU A 297 7.97 -25.81 -8.26
N SER A 298 7.92 -24.53 -8.59
CA SER A 298 7.85 -23.43 -7.63
C SER A 298 6.50 -22.76 -7.84
N LEU A 299 5.50 -23.17 -7.06
CA LEU A 299 4.13 -22.68 -7.23
C LEU A 299 4.01 -21.26 -6.64
N PRO A 300 3.64 -20.26 -7.45
CA PRO A 300 3.51 -18.90 -6.96
C PRO A 300 2.28 -18.75 -6.08
N TYR A 301 2.39 -17.95 -5.03
CA TYR A 301 1.25 -17.50 -4.22
C TYR A 301 1.50 -16.07 -3.75
N PHE A 302 0.43 -15.34 -3.47
CA PHE A 302 0.53 -14.05 -2.80
C PHE A 302 0.41 -14.24 -1.29
N ASP A 303 1.43 -13.80 -0.55
CA ASP A 303 1.43 -13.84 0.91
C ASP A 303 0.73 -12.59 1.45
N ASP A 304 -0.37 -12.79 2.17
CA ASP A 304 -1.21 -11.73 2.70
C ASP A 304 -0.61 -11.05 3.95
N GLN A 305 0.35 -11.70 4.61
CA GLN A 305 1.06 -11.13 5.77
C GLN A 305 2.21 -10.25 5.31
N THR A 306 3.03 -10.75 4.38
CA THR A 306 4.18 -10.00 3.86
C THR A 306 3.78 -9.05 2.73
N LEU A 307 2.61 -9.28 2.11
CA LEU A 307 2.08 -8.55 0.96
C LEU A 307 2.98 -8.65 -0.28
N HIS A 308 3.64 -9.80 -0.46
CA HIS A 308 4.54 -10.08 -1.59
C HIS A 308 4.17 -11.37 -2.32
N MET A 309 4.64 -11.46 -3.57
CA MET A 309 4.65 -12.72 -4.32
C MET A 309 5.75 -13.62 -3.77
N GLU A 310 5.36 -14.80 -3.32
CA GLU A 310 6.24 -15.84 -2.82
C GLU A 310 6.09 -17.11 -3.68
N THR A 311 6.98 -18.08 -3.47
CA THR A 311 6.91 -19.37 -4.17
C THR A 311 7.00 -20.53 -3.20
N HIS A 312 6.15 -21.54 -3.41
CA HIS A 312 6.17 -22.80 -2.68
C HIS A 312 6.82 -23.89 -3.53
N PRO A 313 8.10 -24.24 -3.29
CA PRO A 313 8.79 -25.26 -4.06
C PRO A 313 8.38 -26.67 -3.62
N PHE A 314 8.13 -27.56 -4.59
CA PHE A 314 7.94 -28.98 -4.34
C PHE A 314 8.32 -29.84 -5.54
N GLU A 315 8.61 -31.11 -5.28
CA GLU A 315 8.98 -32.07 -6.30
C GLU A 315 7.77 -32.91 -6.71
N ILE A 316 7.58 -33.09 -8.02
CA ILE A 316 6.54 -33.98 -8.59
C ILE A 316 7.16 -35.31 -9.01
N ILE A 317 8.27 -35.26 -9.75
CA ILE A 317 9.02 -36.42 -10.20
C ILE A 317 10.50 -36.15 -9.91
N PRO A 318 11.19 -37.01 -9.14
CA PRO A 318 12.61 -36.87 -8.92
C PRO A 318 13.39 -36.95 -10.23
N ALA A 319 14.57 -36.35 -10.25
CA ALA A 319 15.46 -36.42 -11.40
C ALA A 319 15.79 -37.90 -11.74
N GLY A 320 15.49 -38.32 -12.97
CA GLY A 320 15.66 -39.71 -13.39
C GLY A 320 14.85 -40.07 -14.63
N ARG A 321 15.01 -41.29 -15.14
CA ARG A 321 14.28 -41.77 -16.34
C ARG A 321 12.90 -42.30 -15.99
N ILE A 322 12.08 -41.48 -15.36
CA ILE A 322 10.70 -41.82 -15.00
C ILE A 322 9.79 -41.23 -16.08
N MET A 323 8.96 -42.07 -16.70
CA MET A 323 7.97 -41.64 -17.68
C MET A 323 6.95 -40.73 -17.00
N PHE A 324 6.69 -39.55 -17.57
CA PHE A 324 5.70 -38.64 -17.03
C PHE A 324 4.28 -39.22 -17.19
N VAL A 325 3.50 -39.19 -16.10
CA VAL A 325 2.07 -39.49 -16.11
C VAL A 325 1.34 -38.38 -15.34
N PRO A 326 0.21 -37.83 -15.82
CA PRO A 326 -0.55 -36.76 -15.15
C PRO A 326 -0.88 -37.05 -13.68
N ALA A 327 -1.09 -38.32 -13.32
CA ALA A 327 -1.35 -38.76 -11.95
C ALA A 327 -0.25 -38.39 -10.96
N PHE A 328 1.00 -38.20 -11.41
CA PHE A 328 2.08 -37.71 -10.53
C PHE A 328 1.85 -36.27 -10.08
N VAL A 329 1.35 -35.40 -10.97
CA VAL A 329 1.00 -34.02 -10.62
C VAL A 329 -0.14 -34.01 -9.60
N VAL A 330 -1.19 -34.81 -9.82
CA VAL A 330 -2.32 -34.94 -8.90
C VAL A 330 -1.86 -35.42 -7.52
N ARG A 331 -1.03 -36.47 -7.48
CA ARG A 331 -0.50 -37.00 -6.22
C ARG A 331 0.34 -35.96 -5.47
N ALA A 332 1.29 -35.32 -6.16
CA ALA A 332 2.15 -34.31 -5.55
C ALA A 332 1.33 -33.12 -5.03
N ALA A 333 0.36 -32.61 -5.81
CA ALA A 333 -0.53 -31.54 -5.38
C ALA A 333 -1.33 -31.90 -4.12
N ARG A 334 -1.84 -33.14 -4.01
CA ARG A 334 -2.55 -33.62 -2.80
C ARG A 334 -1.64 -33.77 -1.58
N GLU A 335 -0.44 -34.32 -1.77
CA GLU A 335 0.55 -34.45 -0.70
C GLU A 335 0.96 -33.06 -0.17
N GLU A 336 1.22 -32.10 -1.06
CA GLU A 336 1.51 -30.72 -0.68
C GLU A 336 0.30 -30.02 -0.05
N HIS A 337 -0.91 -30.24 -0.56
CA HIS A 337 -2.13 -29.70 0.04
C HIS A 337 -2.29 -30.14 1.50
N ALA A 338 -1.99 -31.41 1.82
CA ALA A 338 -2.04 -31.90 3.19
C ALA A 338 -0.99 -31.21 4.10
N LYS A 339 0.23 -30.96 3.58
CA LYS A 339 1.29 -30.24 4.31
C LYS A 339 0.89 -28.79 4.58
N VAL A 340 0.46 -28.07 3.54
CA VAL A 340 0.06 -26.66 3.62
C VAL A 340 -1.14 -26.48 4.54
N ALA A 341 -2.10 -27.40 4.53
CA ALA A 341 -3.27 -27.36 5.42
C ALA A 341 -2.90 -27.37 6.91
N GLN A 342 -1.75 -27.94 7.26
CA GLN A 342 -1.24 -28.03 8.62
C GLN A 342 -0.16 -26.99 8.93
N ASP A 343 0.25 -26.17 7.96
CA ASP A 343 1.26 -25.13 8.17
C ASP A 343 0.66 -23.98 8.97
N THR A 344 1.11 -23.85 10.22
CA THR A 344 0.68 -22.80 11.16
C THR A 344 1.47 -21.51 11.00
N ARG A 345 2.54 -21.50 10.19
CA ARG A 345 3.33 -20.29 9.91
C ARG A 345 2.61 -19.37 8.94
N LEU A 346 1.77 -19.93 8.06
CA LEU A 346 0.94 -19.18 7.12
C LEU A 346 -0.29 -18.60 7.82
N SER A 347 -0.67 -17.36 7.47
CA SER A 347 -1.97 -16.83 7.88
C SER A 347 -3.11 -17.71 7.36
N PRO A 348 -4.28 -17.72 8.03
CA PRO A 348 -5.45 -18.43 7.51
C PRO A 348 -5.80 -18.03 6.07
N SER A 349 -5.68 -16.73 5.74
CA SER A 349 -5.96 -16.17 4.43
C SER A 349 -4.98 -16.65 3.36
N THR A 350 -3.67 -16.56 3.64
CA THR A 350 -2.61 -17.04 2.74
C THR A 350 -2.67 -18.55 2.52
N ARG A 351 -2.89 -19.31 3.60
CA ARG A 351 -3.06 -20.76 3.53
C ARG A 351 -4.24 -21.12 2.63
N LYS A 352 -5.41 -20.49 2.80
CA LYS A 352 -6.58 -20.71 1.95
C LYS A 352 -6.28 -20.42 0.47
N HIS A 353 -5.58 -19.33 0.18
CA HIS A 353 -5.17 -18.98 -1.18
C HIS A 353 -4.22 -20.03 -1.79
N LEU A 354 -3.15 -20.42 -1.10
CA LEU A 354 -2.20 -21.42 -1.58
C LEU A 354 -2.85 -22.80 -1.79
N LEU A 355 -3.77 -23.19 -0.91
CA LEU A 355 -4.56 -24.42 -1.09
C LEU A 355 -5.43 -24.36 -2.34
N ALA A 356 -5.97 -23.19 -2.70
CA ALA A 356 -6.72 -23.00 -3.93
C ALA A 356 -5.83 -23.16 -5.18
N GLU A 357 -4.60 -22.63 -5.17
CA GLU A 357 -3.63 -22.82 -6.25
C GLU A 357 -3.26 -24.29 -6.44
N LEU A 358 -2.99 -25.01 -5.35
CA LEU A 358 -2.70 -26.45 -5.37
C LEU A 358 -3.89 -27.25 -5.91
N LYS A 359 -5.11 -26.87 -5.53
CA LYS A 359 -6.34 -27.51 -6.04
C LYS A 359 -6.57 -27.22 -7.53
N ALA A 360 -6.25 -26.02 -8.01
CA ALA A 360 -6.32 -25.69 -9.43
C ALA A 360 -5.32 -26.53 -10.24
N LEU A 361 -4.10 -26.70 -9.74
CA LEU A 361 -3.11 -27.59 -10.31
C LEU A 361 -3.60 -29.05 -10.33
N GLU A 362 -4.12 -29.56 -9.22
CA GLU A 362 -4.70 -30.91 -9.14
C GLU A 362 -5.80 -31.12 -10.19
N ALA A 363 -6.79 -30.23 -10.22
CA ALA A 363 -7.95 -30.33 -11.10
C ALA A 363 -7.57 -30.28 -12.59
N ALA A 364 -6.49 -29.59 -12.94
CA ALA A 364 -6.03 -29.48 -14.32
C ALA A 364 -5.45 -30.78 -14.89
N PHE A 365 -5.04 -31.72 -14.04
CA PHE A 365 -4.41 -33.00 -14.39
C PHE A 365 -5.20 -34.23 -13.93
N ASP A 366 -6.28 -34.05 -13.18
CA ASP A 366 -7.19 -35.16 -12.84
C ASP A 366 -8.01 -35.57 -14.07
N THR A 367 -7.69 -36.72 -14.64
CA THR A 367 -8.34 -37.28 -15.83
C THR A 367 -9.63 -38.06 -15.49
N LYS A 368 -10.01 -38.16 -14.21
CA LYS A 368 -11.29 -38.74 -13.80
C LYS A 368 -12.39 -37.67 -13.88
N LYS A 369 -12.87 -37.41 -15.10
CA LYS A 369 -14.18 -36.79 -15.34
C LYS A 369 -15.04 -37.71 -16.18
#